data_AF-A0A7W0I0J1-F1
#
_entry.id   AF-A0A7W0I0J1-F1
#
_cell.length_a   1.000
_cell.length_b   1.000
_cell.length_c   1.000
_cell.angle_alpha   90.00
_cell.angle_beta   90.00
_cell.angle_gamma   90.00
#
_symmetry.space_group_name_H-M   'P 1'
#
loop_
_entity.id
_entity.type
_entity.pdbx_description
1 polymer ?
#
loop_
_entity_poly.entity_id
_entity_poly.type
_entity_poly.pdbx_seq_one_letter_code
_entity_poly.pdbx_strand_id
1 'polypeptide(L)'
;MQKFCKCGRTMNLRLRTVIYQSKVDIENVPIYSCEACGRSEVVPHVKPELTGLIGKLGSKPEKQQLFFHELSEVAFLLLKVTEKEHMNDSMEKIVEERINELLDILLLAQSLGDEPWTEEIRKRLSQITQSAIST
;
A
#
# COMPACT_ATOMS: atom_id res chain seq x y z
N MET A 1 16.21 1.10 5.29
CA MET A 1 16.44 1.96 6.48
C MET A 1 15.59 1.48 7.65
N GLN A 2 16.14 1.37 8.86
CA GLN A 2 15.35 1.04 10.06
C GLN A 2 14.69 2.30 10.62
N LYS A 3 13.41 2.18 11.00
CA LYS A 3 12.65 3.29 11.57
C LYS A 3 12.68 3.23 13.10
N PHE A 4 13.03 4.33 13.74
CA PHE A 4 13.04 4.45 15.19
C PHE A 4 11.76 5.10 15.73
N CYS A 5 11.27 4.58 16.84
CA CYS A 5 10.21 5.17 17.62
C CYS A 5 10.75 6.32 18.49
N LYS A 6 9.88 7.24 18.90
CA LYS A 6 10.24 8.32 19.85
C LYS A 6 10.70 7.81 21.23
N CYS A 7 10.45 6.54 21.56
CA CYS A 7 10.98 5.91 22.78
C CYS A 7 12.41 5.34 22.61
N GLY A 8 13.03 5.51 21.44
CA GLY A 8 14.39 5.04 21.13
C GLY A 8 14.50 3.60 20.62
N ARG A 9 13.39 2.84 20.57
CA ARG A 9 13.35 1.46 20.05
C ARG A 9 12.98 1.41 18.57
N THR A 10 13.35 0.36 17.86
CA THR A 10 12.97 0.12 16.46
C THR A 10 11.46 -0.12 16.34
N MET A 11 10.89 0.32 15.21
CA MET A 11 9.53 0.01 14.81
C MET A 11 9.53 -1.05 13.72
N ASN A 12 8.66 -2.05 13.87
CA ASN A 12 8.47 -3.12 12.90
C ASN A 12 7.32 -2.78 11.96
N LEU A 13 7.49 -3.07 10.66
CA LEU A 13 6.39 -3.02 9.70
C LEU A 13 5.41 -4.15 9.99
N ARG A 14 4.12 -3.84 10.02
CA ARG A 14 3.03 -4.81 10.14
C ARG A 14 1.86 -4.38 9.26
N LEU A 15 1.15 -5.34 8.68
CA LEU A 15 -0.15 -5.12 8.07
C LEU A 15 -1.22 -5.23 9.14
N ARG A 16 -2.17 -4.29 9.17
CA ARG A 16 -3.28 -4.30 10.12
C ARG A 16 -4.57 -3.84 9.47
N THR A 17 -5.69 -4.19 10.10
CA THR A 17 -7.00 -3.66 9.79
C THR A 17 -7.20 -2.30 10.48
N VAL A 18 -7.57 -1.28 9.70
CA VAL A 18 -8.02 0.02 10.21
C VAL A 18 -9.54 0.04 10.19
N ILE A 19 -10.14 0.22 11.36
CA ILE A 19 -11.60 0.27 11.52
C ILE A 19 -12.04 1.73 11.48
N TYR A 20 -12.78 2.12 10.45
CA TYR A 20 -13.34 3.47 10.31
C TYR A 20 -14.82 3.50 10.70
N GLN A 21 -15.13 4.35 11.68
CA GLN A 21 -16.48 4.56 12.23
C GLN A 21 -17.24 3.28 12.63
N SER A 22 -16.51 2.22 13.02
CA SER A 22 -17.09 0.91 13.37
C SER A 22 -17.97 0.29 12.27
N LYS A 23 -17.76 0.70 11.01
CA LYS A 23 -18.53 0.24 9.86
C LYS A 23 -17.65 -0.26 8.72
N VAL A 24 -16.49 0.36 8.54
CA VAL A 24 -15.61 0.03 7.42
C VAL A 24 -14.33 -0.59 7.96
N ASP A 25 -14.08 -1.83 7.56
CA ASP A 25 -12.85 -2.54 7.88
C ASP A 25 -11.91 -2.43 6.68
N ILE A 26 -10.83 -1.68 6.83
CA ILE A 26 -9.83 -1.48 5.79
C ILE A 26 -8.63 -2.38 6.11
N GLU A 27 -8.49 -3.46 5.37
CA GLU A 27 -7.46 -4.48 5.59
C GLU A 27 -6.15 -4.17 4.87
N ASN A 28 -5.10 -4.87 5.30
CA ASN A 28 -3.75 -4.78 4.72
C ASN A 28 -3.19 -3.35 4.69
N VAL A 29 -3.50 -2.54 5.72
CA VAL A 29 -2.91 -1.21 5.87
C VAL A 29 -1.51 -1.35 6.48
N PRO A 30 -0.44 -0.87 5.80
CA PRO A 30 0.91 -0.89 6.33
C PRO A 30 1.09 0.10 7.49
N ILE A 31 1.50 -0.43 8.64
CA ILE A 31 1.70 0.31 9.89
C ILE A 31 3.06 -0.03 10.49
N TYR A 32 3.82 0.99 10.87
CA TYR A 32 4.95 0.83 11.78
C TYR A 32 4.43 0.70 13.21
N SER A 33 4.84 -0.35 13.91
CA SER A 33 4.45 -0.60 15.32
C SER A 33 5.70 -0.79 16.19
N CYS A 34 5.72 -0.11 17.34
CA CYS A 34 6.75 -0.26 18.36
C CYS A 34 6.26 -1.20 19.47
N GLU A 35 6.91 -2.34 19.65
CA GLU A 35 6.53 -3.33 20.67
C GLU A 35 6.85 -2.88 22.10
N ALA A 36 7.82 -1.97 22.27
CA ALA A 36 8.24 -1.51 23.60
C ALA A 36 7.27 -0.49 24.23
N CYS A 37 6.56 0.30 23.44
CA CYS A 37 5.65 1.34 23.96
C CYS A 37 4.25 1.32 23.36
N GLY A 38 3.95 0.36 22.47
CA GLY A 38 2.65 0.22 21.82
C GLY A 38 2.32 1.28 20.76
N ARG A 39 3.23 2.22 20.47
CA ARG A 39 2.97 3.26 19.46
C ARG A 39 2.89 2.65 18.07
N SER A 40 1.86 3.03 17.31
CA SER A 40 1.68 2.65 15.91
C SER A 40 1.43 3.87 15.03
N GLU A 41 1.94 3.85 13.81
CA GLU A 41 1.66 4.87 12.81
C GLU A 41 1.64 4.29 11.39
N VAL A 42 0.74 4.81 10.55
CA VAL A 42 0.66 4.44 9.13
C VAL A 42 1.96 4.80 8.41
N VAL A 43 2.45 3.92 7.53
CA VAL A 43 3.64 4.17 6.71
C VAL A 43 3.45 5.49 5.92
N PRO A 44 4.40 6.45 5.97
CA PRO A 44 4.19 7.78 5.37
C PRO A 44 3.78 7.74 3.88
N HIS A 45 4.42 6.88 3.10
CA HIS A 45 4.20 6.74 1.65
C HIS A 45 2.81 6.25 1.25
N VAL A 46 2.01 5.72 2.19
CA VAL A 46 0.64 5.26 1.91
C VAL A 46 -0.44 6.15 2.54
N LYS A 47 -0.03 7.17 3.28
CA LYS A 47 -0.99 8.10 3.92
C LYS A 47 -1.87 8.84 2.91
N PRO A 48 -1.34 9.35 1.77
CA PRO A 48 -2.18 10.05 0.79
C PRO A 48 -3.35 9.17 0.31
N GLU A 49 -3.08 7.93 -0.06
CA GLU A 49 -4.09 6.98 -0.55
C GLU A 49 -5.11 6.64 0.54
N LEU A 50 -4.65 6.41 1.78
CA LEU A 50 -5.53 6.10 2.91
C LEU A 50 -6.45 7.28 3.25
N THR A 51 -5.90 8.50 3.28
CA THR A 51 -6.71 9.71 3.53
C THR A 51 -7.70 9.98 2.40
N GLY A 52 -7.28 9.75 1.15
CA GLY A 52 -8.17 9.82 -0.02
C GLY A 52 -9.31 8.80 0.06
N LEU A 53 -9.03 7.57 0.49
CA LEU A 53 -10.04 6.55 0.71
C LEU A 53 -11.05 6.96 1.80
N ILE A 54 -10.55 7.40 2.95
CA ILE A 54 -11.42 7.87 4.05
C ILE A 54 -12.26 9.06 3.60
N GLY A 55 -11.68 9.97 2.81
CA GLY A 55 -12.41 11.10 2.22
C GLY A 55 -13.57 10.67 1.31
N LYS A 56 -13.37 9.63 0.49
CA LYS A 56 -14.41 9.06 -0.37
C LYS A 56 -15.54 8.36 0.41
N LEU A 57 -15.20 7.71 1.53
CA LEU A 57 -16.19 7.04 2.41
C LEU A 57 -17.11 8.05 3.11
N GLY A 58 -16.64 9.28 3.32
CA GLY A 58 -17.42 10.36 3.91
C GLY A 58 -17.80 10.10 5.38
N SER A 59 -18.75 10.88 5.90
CA SER A 59 -19.11 10.88 7.32
C SER A 59 -20.10 9.80 7.75
N LYS A 60 -20.75 9.12 6.79
CA LYS A 60 -21.75 8.07 7.06
C LYS A 60 -21.60 6.91 6.06
N PRO A 61 -20.47 6.18 6.10
CA PRO A 61 -20.30 5.04 5.22
C PRO A 61 -21.29 3.93 5.57
N GLU A 62 -21.56 3.07 4.60
CA GLU A 62 -22.19 1.78 4.80
C GLU A 62 -21.19 0.76 5.35
N LYS A 63 -21.71 -0.34 5.92
CA LYS A 63 -20.85 -1.43 6.38
C LYS A 63 -20.20 -2.11 5.19
N GLN A 64 -18.88 -2.16 5.16
CA GLN A 64 -18.14 -2.78 4.06
C GLN A 64 -16.73 -3.15 4.50
N GLN A 65 -16.12 -4.06 3.76
CA GLN A 65 -14.73 -4.48 3.90
C GLN A 65 -13.99 -4.04 2.65
N LEU A 66 -12.80 -3.45 2.83
CA LEU A 66 -11.96 -2.95 1.75
C LEU A 66 -10.55 -3.45 1.94
N PHE A 67 -9.87 -3.76 0.83
CA PHE A 67 -8.48 -4.15 0.86
C PHE A 67 -7.61 -3.00 0.39
N PHE A 68 -6.75 -2.49 1.28
CA PHE A 68 -5.99 -1.28 0.97
C PHE A 68 -4.95 -1.47 -0.14
N HIS A 69 -4.43 -2.69 -0.30
CA HIS A 69 -3.51 -3.06 -1.38
C HIS A 69 -4.16 -3.00 -2.78
N GLU A 70 -5.48 -3.04 -2.88
CA GLU A 70 -6.18 -2.82 -4.15
C GLU A 70 -6.16 -1.34 -4.57
N LEU A 71 -5.87 -0.42 -3.64
CA LEU A 71 -5.92 1.03 -3.88
C LEU A 71 -4.53 1.68 -3.87
N SER A 72 -3.59 1.11 -3.10
CA SER A 72 -2.23 1.59 -2.95
C SER A 72 -1.24 0.53 -3.44
N GLU A 73 -0.49 0.87 -4.48
CA GLU A 73 0.52 -0.01 -5.07
C GLU A 73 1.68 -0.23 -4.10
N VAL A 74 2.00 0.79 -3.30
CA VAL A 74 2.99 0.67 -2.21
C VAL A 74 2.50 -0.32 -1.15
N ALA A 75 1.22 -0.30 -0.78
CA ALA A 75 0.68 -1.27 0.16
C ALA A 75 0.69 -2.70 -0.41
N PHE A 76 0.43 -2.85 -1.72
CA PHE A 76 0.56 -4.11 -2.42
C PHE A 76 1.99 -4.66 -2.37
N LEU A 77 3.00 -3.84 -2.69
CA LEU A 77 4.41 -4.25 -2.62
C LEU A 77 4.82 -4.64 -1.18
N LEU A 78 4.39 -3.87 -0.18
CA LEU A 78 4.66 -4.19 1.22
C LEU A 78 3.96 -5.47 1.68
N LEU A 79 2.79 -5.79 1.13
CA LEU A 79 2.15 -7.08 1.32
C LEU A 79 2.97 -8.21 0.71
N LYS A 80 3.39 -8.07 -0.56
CA LYS A 80 4.22 -9.07 -1.26
C LYS A 80 5.52 -9.41 -0.52
N VAL A 81 6.23 -8.40 -0.01
CA VAL A 81 7.46 -8.62 0.76
C VAL A 81 7.22 -9.40 2.07
N THR A 82 5.99 -9.43 2.59
CA THR A 82 5.64 -10.20 3.80
C THR A 82 5.13 -11.61 3.51
N GLU A 83 4.87 -11.95 2.24
CA GLU A 83 4.41 -13.28 1.84
C GLU A 83 5.58 -14.29 1.89
N LYS A 84 5.29 -15.51 2.35
CA LYS A 84 6.33 -16.56 2.53
C LYS A 84 7.02 -16.93 1.21
N GLU A 85 6.32 -16.82 0.09
CA GLU A 85 6.80 -17.14 -1.25
C GLU A 85 7.95 -16.23 -1.66
N HIS A 86 7.93 -14.98 -1.18
CA HIS A 86 8.93 -13.95 -1.50
C HIS A 86 9.97 -13.76 -0.39
N MET A 87 10.02 -14.64 0.61
CA MET A 87 10.93 -14.50 1.76
C MET A 87 12.41 -14.49 1.38
N ASN A 88 12.76 -15.09 0.24
CA ASN A 88 14.13 -15.13 -0.29
C ASN A 88 14.36 -14.13 -1.42
N ASP A 89 13.32 -13.45 -1.89
CA ASP A 89 13.44 -12.47 -2.96
C ASP A 89 13.92 -11.14 -2.38
N SER A 90 14.75 -10.42 -3.14
CA SER A 90 15.09 -9.06 -2.78
C SER A 90 13.91 -8.13 -3.05
N MET A 91 13.84 -7.02 -2.32
CA MET A 91 12.81 -5.99 -2.54
C MET A 91 12.86 -5.47 -3.98
N GLU A 92 14.06 -5.32 -4.54
CA GLU A 92 14.30 -4.87 -5.91
C GLU A 92 13.68 -5.82 -6.92
N LYS A 93 13.83 -7.13 -6.72
CA LYS A 93 13.25 -8.15 -7.60
C LYS A 93 11.72 -8.11 -7.59
N ILE A 94 11.11 -8.03 -6.40
CA ILE A 94 9.65 -7.95 -6.26
C ILE A 94 9.11 -6.68 -6.95
N VAL A 95 9.82 -5.56 -6.81
CA VAL A 95 9.45 -4.30 -7.48
C VAL A 95 9.59 -4.41 -8.99
N GLU A 96 10.69 -4.98 -9.49
CA GLU A 96 10.93 -5.18 -10.92
C GLU A 96 9.87 -6.08 -11.56
N GLU A 97 9.58 -7.23 -10.96
CA GLU A 97 8.53 -8.14 -11.41
C GLU A 97 7.18 -7.43 -11.47
N ARG A 98 6.84 -6.65 -10.44
CA ARG A 98 5.58 -5.91 -10.40
C ARG A 98 5.52 -4.78 -11.43
N ILE A 99 6.63 -4.10 -11.71
CA ILE A 99 6.68 -3.10 -12.79
C ILE A 99 6.41 -3.77 -14.14
N ASN A 100 7.04 -4.92 -14.41
CA ASN A 100 6.84 -5.65 -15.65
C ASN A 100 5.37 -6.08 -15.81
N GLU A 101 4.75 -6.64 -14.77
CA GLU A 101 3.32 -6.98 -14.78
C GLU A 101 2.43 -5.77 -15.11
N LEU A 102 2.68 -4.62 -14.47
CA LEU A 102 1.89 -3.41 -14.72
C LEU A 102 2.09 -2.88 -16.14
N LEU A 103 3.30 -2.99 -16.70
CA LEU A 103 3.57 -2.60 -18.09
C LEU A 103 2.87 -3.52 -19.09
N ASP A 104 2.85 -4.83 -18.84
CA ASP A 104 2.12 -5.79 -19.68
C ASP A 104 0.61 -5.52 -19.65
N ILE A 105 0.06 -5.24 -18.47
CA ILE A 105 -1.36 -4.87 -18.32
C ILE A 105 -1.65 -3.53 -19.01
N LEU A 106 -0.74 -2.55 -18.93
CA LEU A 106 -0.88 -1.27 -19.61
C LEU A 106 -0.97 -1.44 -21.13
N LEU A 107 -0.13 -2.30 -21.71
CA LEU A 107 -0.18 -2.60 -23.14
C LEU A 107 -1.53 -3.21 -23.54
N LEU A 108 -2.06 -4.12 -22.72
CA LEU A 108 -3.38 -4.71 -22.94
C LEU A 108 -4.50 -3.67 -22.87
N ALA A 109 -4.53 -2.86 -21.79
CA ALA A 109 -5.54 -1.82 -21.61
C ALA A 109 -5.57 -0.84 -22.80
N GLN A 110 -4.39 -0.41 -23.26
CA GLN A 110 -4.25 0.45 -24.44
C GLN A 110 -4.74 -0.22 -25.73
N SER A 111 -4.45 -1.51 -25.92
CA SER A 111 -4.89 -2.26 -27.10
C SER A 111 -6.42 -2.38 -27.19
N LEU A 112 -7.10 -2.33 -26.04
CA LEU A 112 -8.55 -2.36 -25.94
C LEU A 112 -9.21 -0.97 -25.96
N GLY A 113 -8.42 0.11 -25.93
CA GLY A 113 -8.94 1.48 -25.83
C GLY A 113 -9.61 1.81 -24.49
N ASP A 114 -9.28 1.06 -23.42
CA ASP A 114 -9.84 1.28 -22.08
C ASP A 114 -9.05 2.39 -21.36
N GLU A 115 -9.48 3.64 -21.57
CA GLU A 115 -8.84 4.81 -20.98
C GLU A 115 -8.90 4.84 -19.44
N PRO A 116 -10.05 4.55 -18.78
CA PRO A 116 -10.09 4.44 -17.33
C PRO A 116 -9.08 3.44 -16.77
N TRP A 117 -8.97 2.26 -17.39
CA TRP A 117 -8.02 1.24 -16.95
C TRP A 117 -6.58 1.67 -17.18
N THR A 118 -6.30 2.25 -18.35
CA THR A 118 -4.98 2.81 -18.70
C THR A 118 -4.51 3.84 -17.67
N GLU A 119 -5.38 4.77 -17.27
CA GLU A 119 -5.07 5.79 -16.26
C GLU A 119 -4.89 5.19 -14.85
N GLU A 120 -5.65 4.15 -14.50
CA GLU A 120 -5.45 3.43 -13.24
C GLU A 120 -4.04 2.81 -13.17
N ILE A 121 -3.62 2.11 -14.23
CA ILE A 121 -2.30 1.45 -14.27
C ILE A 121 -1.17 2.49 -14.26
N ARG A 122 -1.31 3.59 -15.01
CA ARG A 122 -0.36 4.73 -14.96
C ARG A 122 -0.24 5.29 -13.55
N LYS A 123 -1.37 5.46 -12.85
CA LYS A 123 -1.37 5.91 -11.46
C LYS A 123 -0.62 4.93 -10.54
N ARG A 124 -0.83 3.62 -10.68
CA ARG A 124 -0.12 2.60 -9.90
C ARG A 124 1.39 2.65 -10.14
N LEU A 125 1.83 2.68 -11.40
CA LEU A 125 3.24 2.84 -11.77
C LEU A 125 3.86 4.12 -11.17
N SER A 126 3.11 5.22 -11.15
CA SER A 126 3.58 6.49 -10.55
C SER A 126 3.82 6.41 -9.03
N GLN A 127 3.06 5.58 -8.31
CA GLN A 127 3.28 5.39 -6.86
C GLN A 127 4.59 4.66 -6.58
N ILE A 128 4.97 3.71 -7.43
CA ILE A 128 6.24 2.96 -7.33
C ILE A 128 7.42 3.92 -7.51
N THR A 129 7.39 4.75 -8.56
CA THR A 129 8.49 5.67 -8.87
C THR A 129 8.64 6.77 -7.82
N GLN A 130 7.54 7.34 -7.31
CA GLN A 130 7.59 8.35 -6.23
C GLN A 130 8.16 7.78 -4.92
N SER A 131 7.88 6.51 -4.63
CA SER A 131 8.40 5.83 -3.43
C SER A 131 9.87 5.47 -3.57
N ALA A 132 10.32 5.11 -4.78
CA ALA A 132 11.72 4.83 -5.07
C ALA A 132 12.62 6.09 -4.97
N ILE A 133 12.10 7.26 -5.37
CA ILE A 133 12.84 8.54 -5.31
C ILE A 133 13.01 9.08 -3.88
N SER A 134 12.19 8.60 -2.93
CA SER A 134 12.17 9.07 -1.54
C SER A 134 13.08 8.26 -0.59
N THR A 135 13.89 7.35 -1.15
CA THR A 135 14.89 6.53 -0.41
C THR A 135 16.28 7.10 -0.60
#